data_AF-A0A2J7VAT0-F1
#
_entry.id   AF-A0A2J7VAT0-F1
#
_cell.length_a   1.000
_cell.length_b   1.000
_cell.length_c   1.000
_cell.angle_alpha   90.00
_cell.angle_beta   90.00
_cell.angle_gamma   90.00
#
_symmetry.space_group_name_H-M   'P 1'
#
loop_
_entity.id
_entity.type
_entity.pdbx_description
1 polymer ?
#
loop_
_entity_poly.entity_id
_entity_poly.type
_entity_poly.pdbx_seq_one_letter_code
_entity_poly.pdbx_strand_id
1 'polypeptide(L)' 'MAAVKSVVGDTSTATQKPVLLTSMDIRRYVRKLLEQDAGDLAVLSYQELTQDINIQPLARIST' A
#
# COMPACT_ATOMS: atom_id res chain seq x y z
N MET A 1 -9.29 1.32 -9.23
CA MET A 1 -9.45 0.22 -8.23
C MET A 1 -8.93 -1.11 -8.72
N ALA A 2 -9.27 -1.54 -9.93
CA ALA A 2 -8.78 -2.79 -10.52
C ALA A 2 -7.25 -2.94 -10.44
N ALA A 3 -6.48 -1.87 -10.71
CA ALA A 3 -5.02 -1.91 -10.67
C ALA A 3 -4.44 -2.27 -9.29
N VAL A 4 -4.96 -1.71 -8.20
CA VAL A 4 -4.47 -2.01 -6.84
C VAL A 4 -4.79 -3.45 -6.47
N LYS A 5 -6.02 -3.90 -6.72
CA LYS A 5 -6.43 -5.28 -6.44
C LYS A 5 -5.65 -6.30 -7.28
N SER A 6 -5.39 -5.97 -8.55
CA SER A 6 -4.60 -6.81 -9.45
C SER A 6 -3.16 -6.96 -9.00
N VAL A 7 -2.57 -5.92 -8.39
CA VAL A 7 -1.17 -5.94 -7.96
C VAL A 7 -1.01 -6.56 -6.56
N VAL A 8 -1.91 -6.25 -5.64
CA VAL A 8 -1.83 -6.70 -4.24
C VAL A 8 -2.31 -8.15 -4.09
N GLY A 9 -3.28 -8.57 -4.89
CA GLY A 9 -3.87 -9.92 -4.78
C GLY A 9 -4.56 -10.15 -3.43
N ASP A 10 -4.63 -11.42 -3.01
CA ASP A 10 -5.20 -11.79 -1.71
C ASP A 10 -4.18 -11.66 -0.58
N THR A 11 -4.33 -10.61 0.22
CA THR A 11 -3.42 -10.29 1.33
C THR A 11 -3.52 -11.30 2.49
N SER A 12 -4.62 -12.06 2.57
CA SER A 12 -4.85 -13.05 3.64
C SER A 12 -3.91 -14.25 3.55
N THR A 13 -3.39 -14.52 2.35
CA THR A 13 -2.54 -15.68 2.05
C THR A 13 -1.04 -15.34 2.08
N ALA A 14 -0.69 -14.06 2.16
CA ALA A 14 0.69 -13.61 2.11
C ALA A 14 1.42 -13.83 3.45
N THR A 15 2.56 -14.54 3.41
CA THR A 15 3.42 -14.74 4.59
C THR A 15 3.92 -13.41 5.17
N GLN A 16 4.17 -12.43 4.31
CA GLN A 16 4.44 -11.04 4.68
C GLN A 16 3.33 -10.16 4.13
N LYS A 17 2.64 -9.43 5.02
CA LYS A 17 1.55 -8.56 4.60
C LYS A 17 2.11 -7.37 3.78
N PRO A 18 1.71 -7.21 2.52
CA PRO A 18 2.14 -6.07 1.73
C PRO A 18 1.57 -4.77 2.31
N VAL A 19 2.27 -3.68 2.06
CA VAL A 19 1.86 -2.33 2.42
C VAL A 19 1.91 -1.43 1.19
N LEU A 20 0.98 -0.48 1.10
CA LEU A 20 1.03 0.54 0.07
C LEU A 20 1.81 1.75 0.59
N LEU A 21 2.90 2.07 -0.09
CA LEU A 21 3.74 3.21 0.24
C LEU A 21 3.43 4.39 -0.67
N THR A 22 3.25 5.57 -0.10
CA THR A 22 2.83 6.78 -0.83
C THR A 22 3.45 8.07 -0.26
N SER A 23 3.18 9.21 -0.88
CA SER A 23 3.61 10.52 -0.36
C SER A 23 2.68 10.98 0.77
N MET A 24 3.22 11.70 1.75
CA MET A 24 2.48 12.09 2.96
C MET A 24 1.22 12.91 2.66
N ASP A 25 1.29 13.80 1.67
CA ASP A 25 0.22 14.70 1.24
C ASP A 25 -1.02 13.95 0.71
N ILE A 26 -0.82 12.82 0.04
CA ILE A 26 -1.90 12.03 -0.55
C ILE A 26 -2.34 10.84 0.30
N ARG A 27 -1.58 10.46 1.33
CA ARG A 27 -1.83 9.25 2.16
C ARG A 27 -3.29 9.11 2.60
N ARG A 28 -3.87 10.16 3.20
CA ARG A 28 -5.25 10.12 3.72
C ARG A 28 -6.29 9.90 2.61
N TYR A 29 -6.03 10.47 1.43
CA TYR A 29 -6.93 10.34 0.29
C TYR A 29 -6.85 8.95 -0.31
N VAL A 30 -5.63 8.40 -0.43
CA VAL A 30 -5.40 7.02 -0.88
C VAL A 30 -6.04 6.02 0.10
N ARG A 31 -5.90 6.23 1.41
CA ARG A 31 -6.56 5.38 2.41
C ARG A 31 -8.08 5.39 2.26
N LYS A 32 -8.67 6.59 2.20
CA LYS A 32 -10.12 6.75 2.04
C LYS A 32 -10.63 6.14 0.73
N LEU A 33 -9.85 6.27 -0.34
CA LEU A 33 -10.14 5.67 -1.63
C LEU A 33 -10.24 4.14 -1.47
N LEU A 34 -9.26 3.51 -0.81
CA LEU A 34 -9.17 2.06 -0.66
C LEU A 34 -10.10 1.42 0.38
N GLU A 35 -10.84 2.20 1.16
CA GLU A 35 -11.70 1.67 2.25
C GLU A 35 -12.69 0.60 1.79
N GLN A 36 -13.26 0.75 0.60
CA GLN A 36 -14.28 -0.17 0.07
C GLN A 36 -13.69 -1.44 -0.54
N ASP A 37 -12.50 -1.37 -1.14
CA ASP A 37 -11.95 -2.45 -1.98
C ASP A 37 -10.76 -3.18 -1.34
N ALA A 38 -10.04 -2.52 -0.43
CA ALA A 38 -8.82 -3.03 0.20
C ALA A 38 -8.62 -2.40 1.59
N GLY A 39 -9.66 -2.37 2.42
CA GLY A 39 -9.63 -1.69 3.73
C GLY A 39 -8.56 -2.22 4.70
N ASP A 40 -8.19 -3.49 4.56
CA ASP A 40 -7.17 -4.15 5.38
C ASP A 40 -5.73 -3.85 4.92
N LEU A 41 -5.56 -3.26 3.73
CA LEU A 41 -4.24 -2.88 3.22
C LEU A 41 -3.73 -1.64 3.97
N ALA A 42 -2.59 -1.79 4.63
CA ALA A 42 -1.94 -0.66 5.29
C ALA A 42 -1.43 0.35 4.25
N VAL A 43 -1.76 1.63 4.45
CA VAL A 43 -1.28 2.74 3.62
C VAL A 43 -0.36 3.61 4.46
N LEU A 44 0.93 3.56 4.12
CA LEU A 44 2.01 4.27 4.79
C LEU A 44 2.58 5.35 3.88
N SER A 45 3.15 6.37 4.49
CA SER A 45 3.93 7.40 3.82
C SER A 45 5.42 7.17 4.02
N TYR A 46 6.24 7.62 3.06
CA TYR A 46 7.71 7.54 3.18
C TYR A 46 8.25 8.19 4.45
N GLN A 47 7.61 9.25 4.94
CA GLN A 47 8.04 9.98 6.15
C GLN A 47 7.67 9.27 7.46
N GLU A 48 6.77 8.27 7.42
CA GLU A 48 6.43 7.45 8.59
C GLU A 48 7.47 6.33 8.83
N LEU A 49 8.44 6.15 7.93
CA LEU A 49 9.50 5.14 8.03
C LEU A 49 10.77 5.73 8.63
N THR A 50 11.46 4.95 9.45
CA THR A 50 12.80 5.31 9.93
C THR A 50 13.83 5.12 8.82
N GLN A 51 14.95 5.85 8.92
CA GLN A 51 16.01 5.81 7.89
C GLN A 51 16.73 4.47 7.80
N ASP A 52 16.61 3.63 8.83
CA ASP A 52 17.28 2.33 8.92
C ASP A 52 16.48 1.18 8.28
N ILE A 53 15.29 1.45 7.73
CA ILE A 53 14.43 0.42 7.12
C ILE A 53 14.81 0.21 5.65
N ASN A 54 15.11 -1.03 5.31
CA ASN A 54 15.24 -1.46 3.92
C ASN A 54 13.85 -1.70 3.31
N ILE A 55 13.53 -0.95 2.26
CA ILE A 55 12.27 -1.09 1.53
C ILE A 55 12.49 -2.02 0.34
N GLN A 56 11.75 -3.12 0.27
CA GLN A 56 11.71 -3.99 -0.89
C GLN A 56 10.46 -3.68 -1.73
N PRO A 57 10.61 -3.10 -2.94
CA PRO A 57 9.46 -2.88 -3.82
C PRO A 57 8.95 -4.22 -4.35
N LEU A 58 7.70 -4.56 -4.05
CA LEU A 58 7.04 -5.74 -4.63
C LEU A 58 6.48 -5.43 -6.02
N ALA A 59 5.88 -4.24 -6.18
CA ALA A 59 5.32 -3.75 -7.43
C ALA A 59 5.04 -2.24 -7.33
N ARG A 60 4.77 -1.62 -8.48
CA ARG A 60 4.29 -0.24 -8.57
C ARG A 60 2.88 -0.23 -9.18
N ILE A 61 1.98 0.53 -8.58
CA ILE A 61 0.66 0.78 -9.17
C ILE A 61 0.84 1.77 -10.32
N SER A 62 0.56 1.34 -11.55
CA SER A 62 0.45 2.20 -12.73
C SER A 62 -0.93 1.99 -13.37
N THR A 63 -1.41 3.01 -14.08
CA THR A 63 -2.61 2.92 -14.92
C THR A 63 -2.35 2.09 -16.15
#